data_AF-A0A7G5ZPR7-F1
#
_entry.id   AF-A0A7G5ZPR7-F1
#
_cell.length_a   1.000
_cell.length_b   1.000
_cell.length_c   1.000
_cell.angle_alpha   90.00
_cell.angle_beta   90.00
_cell.angle_gamma   90.00
#
_symmetry.space_group_name_H-M   'P 1'
#
loop_
_entity.id
_entity.type
_entity.pdbx_description
1 polymer ?
#
loop_
_entity_poly.entity_id
_entity_poly.type
_entity_poly.pdbx_seq_one_letter_code
_entity_poly.pdbx_strand_id
1 'polypeptide(L)'
;MALTTLENRIDAIRERAKPIKDTLDTALDKVRNDGRLTPQAKRQEIAQHYLAAKQKLEVLLSEERTTTAKKRDEVERNLFGQRDIGPAGVVAYRDAQDRALRLGPDDEDHALALLISARISRDDTLATAVLSRALHFEWVGVIGTYTDNYPHQREPLEDLTNIDRWTKQQEENGFDGYGAIYSVTPPREIGGNLNDAGIQKIATGELA
;
A
#
# COMPACT_ATOMS: atom_id res chain seq x y z
N MET A 1 12.62 -15.23 -3.47
CA MET A 1 12.90 -13.79 -3.27
C MET A 1 11.82 -13.23 -2.37
N ALA A 2 12.06 -12.13 -1.65
CA ALA A 2 11.06 -11.64 -0.68
C ALA A 2 9.82 -11.04 -1.37
N LEU A 3 9.98 -10.48 -2.58
CA LEU A 3 8.89 -9.98 -3.42
C LEU A 3 7.90 -11.08 -3.82
N THR A 4 8.36 -12.24 -4.25
CA THR A 4 7.48 -13.35 -4.70
C THR A 4 6.52 -13.79 -3.59
N THR A 5 6.96 -13.74 -2.34
CA THR A 5 6.11 -14.06 -1.19
C THR A 5 5.06 -12.98 -0.92
N LEU A 6 5.43 -11.70 -1.10
CA LEU A 6 4.50 -10.59 -0.99
C LEU A 6 3.44 -10.67 -2.10
N GLU A 7 3.86 -10.81 -3.36
CA GLU A 7 2.99 -10.97 -4.54
C GLU A 7 1.96 -12.09 -4.34
N ASN A 8 2.41 -13.29 -3.97
CA ASN A 8 1.51 -14.41 -3.72
C ASN A 8 0.48 -14.14 -2.61
N ARG A 9 0.88 -13.40 -1.55
CA ARG A 9 -0.06 -13.03 -0.47
C ARG A 9 -1.11 -12.05 -0.94
N ILE A 10 -0.72 -11.09 -1.78
CA ILE A 10 -1.62 -10.10 -2.35
C ILE A 10 -2.62 -10.76 -3.27
N ASP A 11 -2.14 -11.63 -4.16
CA ASP A 11 -3.01 -12.35 -5.08
C ASP A 11 -4.01 -13.20 -4.31
N ALA A 12 -3.60 -13.87 -3.23
CA ALA A 12 -4.51 -14.59 -2.35
C ALA A 12 -5.58 -13.68 -1.68
N ILE A 13 -5.22 -12.44 -1.29
CA ILE A 13 -6.20 -11.47 -0.76
C ILE A 13 -7.19 -11.05 -1.86
N ARG A 14 -6.70 -10.79 -3.07
CA ARG A 14 -7.53 -10.40 -4.22
C ARG A 14 -8.46 -11.51 -4.67
N GLU A 15 -8.00 -12.75 -4.65
CA GLU A 15 -8.83 -13.93 -4.97
C GLU A 15 -10.02 -14.08 -4.01
N ARG A 16 -9.89 -13.63 -2.75
CA ARG A 16 -11.00 -13.61 -1.78
C ARG A 16 -12.08 -12.57 -2.10
N ALA A 17 -11.82 -11.59 -2.95
CA ALA A 17 -12.81 -10.59 -3.34
C ALA A 17 -13.90 -11.19 -4.25
N LYS A 18 -13.52 -12.10 -5.16
CA LYS A 18 -14.44 -12.73 -6.11
C LYS A 18 -15.63 -13.44 -5.45
N PRO A 19 -15.45 -14.37 -4.49
CA PRO A 19 -16.59 -15.05 -3.86
C PRO A 19 -17.50 -14.11 -3.07
N ILE A 20 -17.01 -12.96 -2.59
CA ILE A 20 -17.86 -11.93 -1.95
C ILE A 20 -18.84 -11.35 -2.97
N LYS A 21 -18.35 -11.03 -4.17
CA LYS A 21 -19.17 -10.49 -5.27
C LYS A 21 -20.18 -11.53 -5.77
N ASP A 22 -19.74 -12.76 -6.02
CA ASP A 22 -20.62 -13.86 -6.45
C ASP A 22 -21.73 -14.13 -5.42
N THR A 23 -21.39 -14.05 -4.12
CA THR A 23 -22.36 -14.20 -3.02
C THR A 23 -23.35 -13.03 -2.99
N LEU A 24 -22.88 -11.80 -3.21
CA LEU A 24 -23.74 -10.62 -3.29
C LEU A 24 -24.75 -10.79 -4.44
N ASP A 25 -24.28 -11.09 -5.65
CA ASP A 25 -25.14 -11.25 -6.83
C ASP A 25 -26.21 -12.31 -6.61
N THR A 26 -25.82 -13.47 -6.06
CA THR A 26 -26.75 -14.54 -5.70
C THR A 26 -27.78 -14.08 -4.66
N ALA A 27 -27.38 -13.30 -3.66
CA ALA A 27 -28.28 -12.78 -2.64
C ALA A 27 -29.27 -11.76 -3.23
N LEU A 28 -28.80 -10.85 -4.08
CA LEU A 28 -29.64 -9.86 -4.75
C LEU A 28 -30.71 -10.53 -5.62
N ASP A 29 -30.34 -11.56 -6.38
CA ASP A 29 -31.28 -12.28 -7.22
C ASP A 29 -32.33 -13.05 -6.42
N LYS A 30 -31.97 -13.58 -5.24
CA LYS A 30 -32.95 -14.18 -4.32
C LYS A 30 -33.96 -13.15 -3.83
N VAL A 31 -33.50 -11.98 -3.38
CA VAL A 31 -34.38 -10.90 -2.88
C VAL A 31 -35.29 -10.37 -3.99
N ARG A 32 -34.76 -10.19 -5.21
CA ARG A 32 -35.53 -9.75 -6.38
C ARG A 32 -36.68 -10.72 -6.71
N ASN A 33 -36.40 -12.02 -6.66
CA ASN A 33 -37.34 -13.07 -7.03
C ASN A 33 -38.27 -13.50 -5.87
N ASP A 34 -38.07 -13.02 -4.65
CA ASP A 34 -38.95 -13.34 -3.54
C ASP A 34 -40.32 -12.63 -3.70
N GLY A 35 -41.37 -13.42 -3.93
CA GLY A 35 -42.74 -12.93 -4.07
C GLY A 35 -43.40 -12.53 -2.74
N ARG A 36 -42.78 -12.85 -1.60
CA ARG A 36 -43.31 -12.54 -0.26
C ARG A 36 -42.91 -11.14 0.20
N LEU A 37 -41.89 -10.54 -0.41
CA LEU A 37 -41.37 -9.23 -0.05
C LEU A 37 -42.07 -8.10 -0.81
N THR A 38 -42.44 -7.04 -0.09
CA THR A 38 -42.91 -5.79 -0.71
C THR A 38 -41.75 -5.07 -1.43
N PRO A 39 -42.03 -4.15 -2.36
CA PRO A 39 -40.97 -3.36 -3.00
C PRO A 39 -40.04 -2.65 -2.01
N GLN A 40 -40.60 -2.14 -0.91
CA GLN A 40 -39.84 -1.50 0.15
C GLN A 40 -38.95 -2.49 0.91
N ALA A 41 -39.48 -3.66 1.29
CA ALA A 41 -38.72 -4.70 1.97
C ALA A 41 -37.57 -5.22 1.09
N LYS A 42 -37.79 -5.39 -0.22
CA LYS A 42 -36.73 -5.74 -1.17
C LYS A 42 -35.62 -4.70 -1.20
N ARG A 43 -35.99 -3.42 -1.23
CA ARG A 43 -35.03 -2.31 -1.24
C ARG A 43 -34.16 -2.30 0.02
N GLN A 44 -34.77 -2.55 1.19
CA GLN A 44 -34.08 -2.65 2.47
C GLN A 44 -33.12 -3.85 2.51
N GLU A 45 -33.56 -5.04 2.12
CA GLU A 45 -32.72 -6.24 2.12
C GLU A 45 -31.56 -6.12 1.12
N ILE A 46 -31.81 -5.57 -0.08
CA ILE A 46 -30.77 -5.27 -1.06
C ILE A 46 -29.72 -4.31 -0.47
N ALA A 47 -30.15 -3.26 0.23
CA ALA A 47 -29.24 -2.32 0.88
C ALA A 47 -28.36 -3.01 1.94
N GLN A 48 -28.95 -3.89 2.76
CA GLN A 48 -28.22 -4.65 3.78
C GLN A 48 -27.17 -5.59 3.17
N HIS A 49 -27.54 -6.35 2.13
CA HIS A 49 -26.62 -7.24 1.44
C HIS A 49 -25.48 -6.48 0.77
N TYR A 50 -25.79 -5.36 0.11
CA TYR A 50 -24.79 -4.49 -0.50
C TYR A 50 -23.80 -3.93 0.54
N LEU A 51 -24.29 -3.36 1.64
CA LEU A 51 -23.42 -2.79 2.68
C LEU A 51 -22.55 -3.86 3.34
N ALA A 52 -23.10 -5.05 3.59
CA ALA A 52 -22.33 -6.16 4.15
C ALA A 52 -21.22 -6.64 3.19
N ALA A 53 -21.50 -6.72 1.88
CA ALA A 53 -20.50 -7.07 0.89
C ALA A 53 -19.42 -5.99 0.75
N LYS A 54 -19.83 -4.72 0.70
CA LYS A 54 -18.92 -3.57 0.67
C LYS A 54 -17.97 -3.57 1.87
N GLN A 55 -18.49 -3.74 3.09
CA GLN A 55 -17.67 -3.79 4.30
C GLN A 55 -16.63 -4.92 4.25
N LYS A 56 -17.01 -6.11 3.75
CA LYS A 56 -16.07 -7.23 3.59
C LYS A 56 -14.95 -6.91 2.60
N LEU A 57 -15.27 -6.23 1.49
CA LEU A 57 -14.27 -5.81 0.51
C LEU A 57 -13.35 -4.71 1.06
N GLU A 58 -13.87 -3.77 1.85
CA GLU A 58 -13.06 -2.75 2.54
C GLU A 58 -12.08 -3.40 3.54
N VAL A 59 -12.48 -4.46 4.23
CA VAL A 59 -11.59 -5.23 5.10
C VAL A 59 -10.45 -5.86 4.29
N LEU A 60 -10.73 -6.45 3.12
CA LEU A 60 -9.68 -7.01 2.25
C LEU A 60 -8.72 -5.93 1.75
N LEU A 61 -9.25 -4.78 1.34
CA LEU A 61 -8.43 -3.64 0.92
C LEU A 61 -7.50 -3.17 2.05
N SER A 62 -8.02 -3.09 3.28
CA SER A 62 -7.22 -2.75 4.47
C SER A 62 -6.16 -3.80 4.77
N GLU A 63 -6.49 -5.09 4.61
CA GLU A 63 -5.57 -6.22 4.77
C GLU A 63 -4.42 -6.17 3.77
N GLU A 64 -4.70 -5.88 2.48
CA GLU A 64 -3.68 -5.70 1.45
C GLU A 64 -2.77 -4.52 1.79
N ARG A 65 -3.33 -3.34 2.07
CA ARG A 65 -2.56 -2.13 2.46
C ARG A 65 -1.66 -2.39 3.67
N THR A 66 -2.19 -3.04 4.69
CA THR A 66 -1.43 -3.40 5.90
C THR A 66 -0.30 -4.36 5.57
N THR A 67 -0.54 -5.31 4.67
CA THR A 67 0.48 -6.29 4.25
C THR A 67 1.60 -5.62 3.46
N THR A 68 1.25 -4.71 2.54
CA THR A 68 2.21 -3.87 1.80
C THR A 68 3.05 -3.02 2.74
N ALA A 69 2.39 -2.27 3.63
CA ALA A 69 3.06 -1.37 4.57
C ALA A 69 4.02 -2.12 5.50
N LYS A 70 3.58 -3.26 6.07
CA LYS A 70 4.46 -4.11 6.88
C LYS A 70 5.69 -4.58 6.11
N LYS A 71 5.51 -4.99 4.85
CA LYS A 71 6.63 -5.47 4.06
C LYS A 71 7.59 -4.33 3.69
N ARG A 72 7.05 -3.14 3.39
CA ARG A 72 7.82 -1.91 3.20
C ARG A 72 8.67 -1.59 4.44
N ASP A 73 8.04 -1.56 5.61
CA ASP A 73 8.72 -1.31 6.89
C ASP A 73 9.83 -2.33 7.17
N GLU A 74 9.60 -3.61 6.88
CA GLU A 74 10.62 -4.66 7.01
C GLU A 74 11.83 -4.40 6.11
N VAL A 75 11.59 -4.06 4.84
CA VAL A 75 12.64 -3.79 3.86
C VAL A 75 13.41 -2.52 4.22
N GLU A 76 12.71 -1.45 4.60
CA GLU A 76 13.34 -0.21 5.05
C GLU A 76 14.16 -0.40 6.34
N ARG A 77 13.67 -1.19 7.30
CA ARG A 77 14.46 -1.52 8.49
C ARG A 77 15.71 -2.32 8.15
N ASN A 78 15.64 -3.21 7.16
CA ASN A 78 16.80 -3.97 6.72
C ASN A 78 17.83 -3.07 6.01
N LEU A 79 17.36 -2.15 5.17
CA LEU A 79 18.20 -1.22 4.43
C LEU A 79 18.81 -0.13 5.32
N PHE A 80 17.95 0.60 6.03
CA PHE A 80 18.27 1.85 6.73
C PHE A 80 18.34 1.72 8.25
N GLY A 81 18.00 0.56 8.81
CA GLY A 81 18.05 0.32 10.23
C GLY A 81 19.47 0.47 10.79
N GLN A 82 19.55 0.90 12.04
CA GLN A 82 20.80 1.04 12.77
C GLN A 82 21.50 -0.33 12.90
N ARG A 83 22.74 -0.43 12.39
CA ARG A 83 23.51 -1.68 12.35
C ARG A 83 24.30 -1.95 13.64
N ASP A 84 24.72 -0.91 14.36
CA ASP A 84 25.43 -1.02 15.64
C ASP A 84 24.57 -0.48 16.78
N ILE A 85 24.22 -1.34 17.74
CA ILE A 85 23.29 -1.06 18.84
C ILE A 85 23.98 -0.30 20.01
N GLY A 86 25.31 -0.14 19.97
CA GLY A 86 26.07 0.57 21.00
C GLY A 86 25.79 2.09 21.04
N PRO A 87 26.08 2.78 22.16
CA PRO A 87 25.92 4.23 22.26
C PRO A 87 26.68 5.02 21.19
N ALA A 88 27.87 4.56 20.80
CA ALA A 88 28.67 5.15 19.73
C ALA A 88 27.98 4.99 18.36
N GLY A 89 27.39 3.81 18.10
CA GLY A 89 26.59 3.55 16.90
C GLY A 89 25.35 4.43 16.80
N VAL A 90 24.67 4.69 17.93
CA VAL A 90 23.51 5.61 17.96
C VAL A 90 23.92 7.03 17.57
N VAL A 91 25.05 7.52 18.10
CA VAL A 91 25.57 8.87 17.79
C VAL A 91 25.99 8.95 16.33
N ALA A 92 26.73 7.97 15.82
CA ALA A 92 27.14 7.91 14.42
C ALA A 92 25.94 7.85 13.47
N TYR A 93 24.90 7.08 13.83
CA TYR A 93 23.65 7.03 13.09
C TYR A 93 22.96 8.39 13.03
N ARG A 94 22.83 9.09 14.17
CA ARG A 94 22.24 10.43 14.19
C ARG A 94 23.05 11.44 13.36
N ASP A 95 24.37 11.45 13.52
CA ASP A 95 25.24 12.34 12.74
C ASP A 95 25.12 12.08 11.23
N ALA A 96 25.13 10.82 10.82
CA ALA A 96 24.93 10.43 9.42
C ALA A 96 23.58 10.92 8.87
N GLN A 97 22.49 10.74 9.63
CA GLN A 97 21.16 11.21 9.24
C GLN A 97 21.11 12.74 9.15
N ASP A 98 21.64 13.46 10.15
CA ASP A 98 21.69 14.92 10.17
C ASP A 98 22.50 15.48 8.99
N ARG A 99 23.60 14.80 8.61
CA ARG A 99 24.41 15.17 7.44
C ARG A 99 23.67 14.92 6.13
N ALA A 100 23.01 13.78 5.97
CA ALA A 100 22.24 13.46 4.77
C ALA A 100 21.00 14.38 4.60
N LEU A 101 20.35 14.76 5.71
CA LEU A 101 19.19 15.67 5.69
C LEU A 101 19.52 17.08 5.17
N ARG A 102 20.79 17.50 5.24
CA ARG A 102 21.24 18.80 4.70
C ARG A 102 21.32 18.82 3.17
N LEU A 103 21.33 17.66 2.52
CA LEU A 103 21.32 17.59 1.07
C LEU A 103 19.93 17.99 0.58
N GLY A 104 19.85 19.04 -0.22
CA GLY A 104 18.64 19.49 -0.93
C GLY A 104 18.47 18.77 -2.27
N PRO A 105 17.37 19.03 -3.01
CA PRO A 105 17.05 18.34 -4.26
C PRO A 105 18.13 18.45 -5.36
N ASP A 106 18.87 19.55 -5.39
CA ASP A 106 19.87 19.87 -6.41
C ASP A 106 21.30 19.39 -6.04
N ASP A 107 21.46 18.68 -4.92
CA ASP A 107 22.77 18.30 -4.37
C ASP A 107 23.26 16.89 -4.81
N GLU A 108 22.80 16.36 -5.95
CA GLU A 108 23.15 14.99 -6.39
C GLU A 108 24.67 14.76 -6.48
N ASP A 109 25.43 15.69 -7.07
CA ASP A 109 26.89 15.59 -7.18
C ASP A 109 27.58 15.59 -5.80
N HIS A 110 27.07 16.40 -4.88
CA HIS A 110 27.58 16.45 -3.51
C HIS A 110 27.25 15.16 -2.75
N ALA A 111 26.04 14.63 -2.91
CA ALA A 111 25.64 13.35 -2.37
C ALA A 111 26.52 12.21 -2.90
N LEU A 112 26.86 12.22 -4.19
CA LEU A 112 27.77 11.24 -4.79
C LEU A 112 29.18 11.33 -4.19
N ALA A 113 29.73 12.53 -4.05
CA ALA A 113 31.03 12.72 -3.41
C ALA A 113 31.03 12.25 -1.94
N LEU A 114 29.94 12.52 -1.22
CA LEU A 114 29.76 12.08 0.16
C LEU A 114 29.68 10.55 0.28
N LEU A 115 28.97 9.89 -0.65
CA LEU A 115 28.90 8.43 -0.74
C LEU A 115 30.28 7.81 -1.03
N ILE A 116 31.04 8.38 -1.97
CA ILE A 116 32.40 7.92 -2.28
C ILE A 116 33.31 8.05 -1.05
N SER A 117 33.23 9.18 -0.35
CA SER A 117 33.98 9.40 0.90
C SER A 117 33.60 8.37 1.96
N ALA A 118 32.30 8.15 2.18
CA ALA A 118 31.79 7.17 3.14
C ALA A 118 32.32 5.76 2.85
N ARG A 119 32.34 5.36 1.57
CA ARG A 119 32.92 4.09 1.12
C ARG A 119 34.40 3.99 1.46
N ILE A 120 35.20 5.03 1.17
CA ILE A 120 36.65 5.04 1.44
C ILE A 120 36.91 4.88 2.95
N SER A 121 36.10 5.54 3.79
CA SER A 121 36.20 5.43 5.26
C SER A 121 35.52 4.21 5.85
N ARG A 122 34.86 3.37 5.04
CA ARG A 122 34.00 2.25 5.48
C ARG A 122 32.90 2.69 6.46
N ASP A 123 32.39 3.90 6.26
CA ASP A 123 31.26 4.45 7.01
C ASP A 123 29.95 4.05 6.33
N ASP A 124 29.55 2.81 6.58
CA ASP A 124 28.32 2.24 6.03
C ASP A 124 27.07 2.96 6.53
N THR A 125 27.15 3.61 7.70
CA THR A 125 26.04 4.36 8.30
C THR A 125 25.77 5.63 7.50
N LEU A 126 26.82 6.38 7.17
CA LEU A 126 26.73 7.55 6.29
C LEU A 126 26.31 7.16 4.87
N ALA A 127 26.89 6.10 4.30
CA ALA A 127 26.52 5.64 2.96
C ALA A 127 25.02 5.31 2.87
N THR A 128 24.48 4.64 3.89
CA THR A 128 23.07 4.27 3.99
C THR A 128 22.15 5.50 4.17
N ALA A 129 22.58 6.50 4.94
CA ALA A 129 21.85 7.75 5.10
C ALA A 129 21.79 8.56 3.79
N VAL A 130 22.90 8.61 3.04
CA VAL A 130 22.95 9.23 1.71
C VAL A 130 22.03 8.50 0.73
N LEU A 131 22.02 7.16 0.74
CA LEU A 131 21.10 6.37 -0.08
C LEU A 131 19.63 6.69 0.20
N SER A 132 19.24 6.80 1.48
CA SER A 132 17.87 7.17 1.85
C SER A 132 17.46 8.50 1.22
N ARG A 133 18.36 9.49 1.24
CA ARG A 133 18.13 10.79 0.61
C ARG A 133 18.06 10.70 -0.91
N ALA A 134 18.93 9.89 -1.51
CA ALA A 134 18.94 9.63 -2.95
C ALA A 134 17.64 8.98 -3.43
N LEU A 135 17.07 8.04 -2.67
CA LEU A 135 15.77 7.44 -3.00
C LEU A 135 14.64 8.47 -2.90
N HIS A 136 14.66 9.34 -1.90
CA HIS A 136 13.66 10.39 -1.74
C HIS A 136 13.63 11.38 -2.91
N PHE A 137 14.80 11.72 -3.47
CA PHE A 137 14.92 12.64 -4.61
C PHE A 137 15.12 11.95 -5.96
N GLU A 138 15.04 10.61 -5.99
CA GLU A 138 15.21 9.81 -7.20
C GLU A 138 16.56 10.04 -7.92
N TRP A 139 17.65 10.27 -7.16
CA TRP A 139 19.01 10.46 -7.67
C TRP A 139 19.61 9.15 -8.20
N VAL A 140 19.34 8.88 -9.46
CA VAL A 140 19.71 7.64 -10.14
C VAL A 140 21.22 7.40 -10.09
N GLY A 141 22.05 8.45 -10.20
CA GLY A 141 23.51 8.31 -10.17
C GLY A 141 24.02 7.81 -8.82
N VAL A 142 23.46 8.34 -7.72
CA VAL A 142 23.82 7.94 -6.35
C VAL A 142 23.29 6.55 -6.03
N ILE A 143 22.04 6.24 -6.39
CA ILE A 143 21.43 4.91 -6.19
C ILE A 143 22.22 3.83 -6.95
N GLY A 144 22.56 4.09 -8.22
CA GLY A 144 23.37 3.18 -9.04
C GLY A 144 24.75 2.95 -8.43
N THR A 145 25.45 4.03 -8.08
CA THR A 145 26.77 3.94 -7.43
C THR A 145 26.72 3.18 -6.11
N TYR A 146 25.68 3.38 -5.30
CA TYR A 146 25.51 2.62 -4.05
C TYR A 146 25.31 1.12 -4.35
N THR A 147 24.41 0.80 -5.28
CA THR A 147 24.07 -0.60 -5.63
C THR A 147 25.27 -1.38 -6.17
N ASP A 148 26.14 -0.73 -6.95
CA ASP A 148 27.37 -1.33 -7.46
C ASP A 148 28.38 -1.64 -6.35
N ASN A 149 28.43 -0.79 -5.33
CA ASN A 149 29.35 -0.95 -4.20
C ASN A 149 28.82 -1.87 -3.10
N TYR A 150 27.50 -2.03 -3.00
CA TYR A 150 26.80 -2.85 -2.01
C TYR A 150 25.91 -3.90 -2.69
N PRO A 151 26.48 -4.88 -3.43
CA PRO A 151 25.70 -5.81 -4.25
C PRO A 151 24.74 -6.69 -3.46
N HIS A 152 24.99 -6.92 -2.17
CA HIS A 152 24.09 -7.65 -1.27
C HIS A 152 22.81 -6.88 -0.93
N GLN A 153 22.78 -5.56 -1.18
CA GLN A 153 21.61 -4.71 -0.94
C GLN A 153 20.77 -4.49 -2.20
N ARG A 154 21.21 -5.02 -3.35
CA ARG A 154 20.48 -4.91 -4.62
C ARG A 154 19.07 -5.46 -4.52
N GLU A 155 18.90 -6.69 -4.03
CA GLU A 155 17.58 -7.33 -3.88
C GLU A 155 16.66 -6.51 -2.95
N PRO A 156 17.07 -6.10 -1.74
CA PRO A 156 16.24 -5.22 -0.90
C PRO A 156 15.89 -3.86 -1.53
N LEU A 157 16.79 -3.25 -2.30
CA LEU A 157 16.51 -1.97 -2.98
C LEU A 157 15.52 -2.13 -4.15
N GLU A 158 15.66 -3.21 -4.92
CA GLU A 158 14.69 -3.58 -5.94
C GLU A 158 13.32 -3.87 -5.32
N ASP A 159 13.29 -4.60 -4.19
CA ASP A 159 12.07 -4.87 -3.44
C ASP A 159 11.38 -3.57 -2.98
N LEU A 160 12.13 -2.62 -2.39
CA LEU A 160 11.59 -1.33 -1.95
C LEU A 160 11.01 -0.53 -3.13
N THR A 161 11.75 -0.46 -4.23
CA THR A 161 11.33 0.27 -5.45
C THR A 161 10.06 -0.33 -6.05
N ASN A 162 9.95 -1.66 -6.07
CA ASN A 162 8.75 -2.36 -6.55
C ASN A 162 7.55 -2.14 -5.63
N ILE A 163 7.75 -2.17 -4.31
CA ILE A 163 6.70 -1.87 -3.32
C ILE A 163 6.22 -0.43 -3.45
N ASP A 164 7.12 0.54 -3.61
CA ASP A 164 6.77 1.95 -3.77
C ASP A 164 5.99 2.19 -5.07
N ARG A 165 6.42 1.58 -6.19
CA ARG A 165 5.68 1.64 -7.45
C ARG A 165 4.28 1.07 -7.30
N TRP A 166 4.16 -0.08 -6.65
CA TRP A 166 2.87 -0.71 -6.44
C TRP A 166 1.98 0.15 -5.53
N THR A 167 2.52 0.75 -4.47
CA THR A 167 1.79 1.64 -3.56
C THR A 167 1.29 2.89 -4.29
N LYS A 168 2.15 3.56 -5.09
CA LYS A 168 1.74 4.67 -5.98
C LYS A 168 0.61 4.24 -6.92
N GLN A 169 0.71 3.04 -7.51
CA GLN A 169 -0.34 2.48 -8.36
C GLN A 169 -1.68 2.27 -7.61
N GLN A 170 -1.65 1.94 -6.32
CA GLN A 170 -2.86 1.83 -5.49
C GLN A 170 -3.51 3.20 -5.21
N GLU A 171 -2.71 4.25 -5.10
CA GLU A 171 -3.17 5.61 -4.80
C GLU A 171 -3.66 6.36 -6.06
N GLU A 172 -2.98 6.19 -7.19
CA GLU A 172 -3.26 6.88 -8.45
C GLU A 172 -4.45 6.27 -9.21
N ASN A 173 -4.63 4.96 -9.16
CA ASN A 173 -5.73 4.30 -9.86
C ASN A 173 -6.99 4.34 -9.01
N GLY A 174 -7.78 5.41 -9.21
CA GLY A 174 -9.14 5.53 -8.73
C GLY A 174 -10.09 4.43 -9.24
N PHE A 175 -11.39 4.74 -9.33
CA PHE A 175 -12.48 3.78 -9.51
C PHE A 175 -12.34 2.77 -10.68
N ASP A 176 -11.55 3.09 -11.72
CA ASP A 176 -11.39 2.28 -12.93
C ASP A 176 -10.25 1.23 -12.87
N GLY A 177 -9.44 1.20 -11.80
CA GLY A 177 -8.29 0.28 -11.66
C GLY A 177 -8.29 -0.53 -10.37
N TYR A 178 -7.25 -0.39 -9.55
CA TYR A 178 -7.05 -1.10 -8.27
C TYR A 178 -8.29 -1.13 -7.37
N GLY A 179 -9.05 -0.02 -7.33
CA GLY A 179 -10.30 0.07 -6.59
C GLY A 179 -11.41 -0.87 -7.08
N ALA A 180 -11.41 -1.28 -8.35
CA ALA A 180 -12.45 -2.14 -8.92
C ALA A 180 -12.49 -3.55 -8.32
N ILE A 181 -11.35 -4.08 -7.87
CA ILE A 181 -11.28 -5.40 -7.21
C ILE A 181 -12.08 -5.36 -5.90
N TYR A 182 -11.96 -4.26 -5.15
CA TYR A 182 -12.56 -4.07 -3.83
C TYR A 182 -13.84 -3.22 -3.84
N SER A 183 -14.37 -2.90 -5.01
CA SER A 183 -15.63 -2.18 -5.15
C SER A 183 -16.74 -3.08 -5.68
N VAL A 184 -17.96 -2.72 -5.30
CA VAL A 184 -19.20 -3.25 -5.84
C VAL A 184 -20.05 -2.07 -6.26
N THR A 185 -20.63 -2.14 -7.46
CA THR A 185 -21.54 -1.10 -7.92
C THR A 185 -22.85 -1.19 -7.14
N PRO A 186 -23.37 -0.08 -6.60
CA PRO A 186 -24.68 -0.06 -5.99
C PRO A 186 -25.75 -0.61 -6.96
N PRO A 187 -26.56 -1.59 -6.55
CA PRO A 187 -27.69 -2.06 -7.35
C PRO A 187 -28.66 -0.91 -7.65
N ARG A 188 -29.31 -0.93 -8.82
CA ARG A 188 -30.19 0.15 -9.29
C ARG A 188 -31.35 0.47 -8.32
N GLU A 189 -31.74 -0.50 -7.52
CA GLU A 189 -32.79 -0.42 -6.50
C GLU A 189 -32.42 0.53 -5.34
N ILE A 190 -31.13 0.70 -5.08
CA ILE A 190 -30.58 1.56 -4.02
C ILE A 190 -29.68 2.67 -4.57
N GLY A 191 -29.23 2.55 -5.82
CA GLY A 191 -28.17 3.34 -6.46
C GLY A 191 -28.64 4.57 -7.23
N GLY A 192 -29.48 5.42 -6.62
CA GLY A 192 -29.80 6.75 -7.15
C GLY A 192 -29.23 7.85 -6.27
N ASN A 193 -28.16 8.55 -6.67
CA ASN A 193 -27.53 9.71 -6.01
C ASN A 193 -27.27 9.63 -4.48
N LEU A 194 -27.51 8.50 -3.82
CA LEU A 194 -27.35 8.33 -2.40
C LEU A 194 -25.91 7.91 -2.08
N ASN A 195 -25.31 8.60 -1.12
CA ASN A 195 -24.08 8.16 -0.49
C ASN A 195 -24.35 6.98 0.47
N ASP A 196 -23.30 6.40 1.04
CA ASP A 196 -23.42 5.25 1.96
C ASP A 196 -24.34 5.53 3.14
N ALA A 197 -24.36 6.77 3.65
CA ALA A 197 -25.27 7.17 4.72
C ALA A 197 -26.74 7.10 4.29
N GLY A 198 -27.05 7.46 3.04
CA GLY A 198 -28.38 7.29 2.46
C GLY A 198 -28.76 5.81 2.30
N ILE A 199 -27.82 4.97 1.87
CA ILE A 199 -28.04 3.51 1.75
C ILE A 199 -28.23 2.87 3.13
N GLN A 200 -27.48 3.32 4.15
CA GLN A 200 -27.63 2.87 5.53
C GLN A 200 -29.04 3.16 6.06
N LYS A 201 -29.58 4.35 5.79
CA LYS A 201 -30.96 4.70 6.16
C LYS A 201 -32.01 3.85 5.46
N ILE A 202 -31.77 3.43 4.22
CA ILE A 202 -32.64 2.46 3.54
C ILE A 202 -32.54 1.10 4.25
N ALA A 203 -31.32 0.66 4.60
CA ALA A 203 -31.09 -0.61 5.28
C ALA A 203 -31.72 -0.66 6.68
N THR A 204 -31.84 0.47 7.39
CA THR A 204 -32.51 0.59 8.70
C THR A 204 -34.01 0.88 8.61
N GLY A 205 -34.53 1.20 7.41
CA GLY A 205 -35.95 1.50 7.19
C GLY A 205 -36.35 2.96 7.46
N GLU A 206 -35.39 3.87 7.62
CA GLU A 206 -35.60 5.30 7.90
C GLU A 206 -35.96 6.12 6.66
N LEU A 207 -35.57 5.64 5.47
CA LEU A 207 -35.95 6.22 4.17
C LEU A 207 -36.88 5.24 3.46
N ALA A 208 -38.17 5.31 3.80
CA ALA A 208 -39.25 4.63 3.07
C ALA A 208 -39.56 5.35 1.76
#